data_AF-M6E194-F1
#
_entry.id   AF-M6E194-F1
#
_cell.length_a   1.000
_cell.length_b   1.000
_cell.length_c   1.000
_cell.angle_alpha   90.00
_cell.angle_beta   90.00
_cell.angle_gamma   90.00
#
_symmetry.space_group_name_H-M   'P 1'
#
loop_
_entity.id
_entity.type
_entity.pdbx_description
1 polymer ?
#
loop_
_entity_poly.entity_id
_entity_poly.type
_entity_poly.pdbx_seq_one_letter_code
_entity_poly.pdbx_strand_id
1 'polypeptide(L)' 'MVFNYYQIMPLEISNSDLDEYEKYLGKSLNDEDREVILKFTSFRRVLTIRKKLKL' A
#
# COMPACT_ATOMS: atom_id res chain seq x y z
N MET A 1 -13.86 -13.74 7.22
CA MET A 1 -12.65 -13.59 8.06
C MET A 1 -12.72 -12.22 8.73
N VAL A 2 -12.61 -12.16 10.06
CA VAL A 2 -12.65 -10.88 10.79
C VAL A 2 -11.22 -10.44 11.04
N PHE A 3 -10.87 -9.22 10.62
CA PHE A 3 -9.56 -8.63 10.88
C PHE A 3 -9.71 -7.48 11.87
N ASN A 4 -8.90 -7.48 12.92
CA ASN A 4 -8.78 -6.31 13.78
C ASN A 4 -7.87 -5.27 13.11
N TYR A 5 -8.48 -4.23 12.54
CA TYR A 5 -7.79 -3.16 11.84
C TYR A 5 -6.65 -2.51 12.67
N TYR A 6 -6.83 -2.41 13.98
CA TYR A 6 -5.85 -1.75 14.86
C TYR A 6 -4.61 -2.62 15.13
N GLN A 7 -4.74 -3.94 15.02
CA GLN A 7 -3.66 -4.91 15.26
C GLN A 7 -2.90 -5.28 13.98
N ILE A 8 -3.35 -4.80 12.82
CA ILE A 8 -2.67 -5.08 11.55
C ILE A 8 -1.47 -4.17 11.41
N MET A 9 -0.30 -4.79 11.21
CA MET A 9 0.89 -4.05 10.82
C MET A 9 0.67 -3.42 9.44
N PRO A 10 0.91 -2.11 9.30
CA PRO A 10 0.87 -1.45 8.00
C PRO A 10 1.90 -2.12 7.07
N LEU A 11 1.56 -2.24 5.80
CA LEU A 11 2.50 -2.74 4.79
C LEU A 11 3.71 -1.81 4.76
N GLU A 12 4.90 -2.37 4.92
CA GLU A 12 6.14 -1.64 4.69
C GLU A 12 6.32 -1.49 3.18
N ILE A 13 6.22 -0.25 2.71
CA ILE A 13 6.33 0.13 1.30
C ILE A 13 7.39 1.20 1.25
N SER A 14 8.39 1.00 0.40
CA SER A 14 9.41 1.98 0.04
C SER A 14 9.11 2.61 -1.31
N ASN A 15 9.85 3.66 -1.66
CA ASN A 15 9.76 4.23 -3.01
C ASN A 15 10.10 3.20 -4.10
N SER A 16 11.07 2.31 -3.86
CA SER A 16 11.45 1.27 -4.84
C SER A 16 10.31 0.29 -5.12
N ASP A 17 9.48 -0.02 -4.11
CA ASP A 17 8.31 -0.86 -4.31
C ASP A 17 7.27 -0.14 -5.18
N LEU A 18 7.11 1.17 -5.01
CA LEU A 18 6.21 1.99 -5.84
C LEU A 18 6.67 2.05 -7.29
N ASP A 19 7.97 2.17 -7.54
CA ASP A 19 8.55 2.12 -8.89
C ASP A 19 8.30 0.76 -9.59
N GLU A 20 8.33 -0.35 -8.84
CA GLU A 20 7.95 -1.66 -9.36
C GLU A 20 6.44 -1.75 -9.66
N TYR A 21 5.61 -1.18 -8.78
CA TYR A 21 4.16 -1.09 -8.99
C TYR A 21 3.80 -0.27 -10.22
N GLU A 22 4.48 0.85 -10.49
CA GLU A 22 4.25 1.66 -11.69
C GLU A 22 4.54 0.89 -12.98
N LYS A 23 5.63 0.09 -12.98
CA LYS A 23 5.95 -0.79 -14.11
C LYS A 23 4.87 -1.83 -14.33
N TYR A 24 4.32 -2.39 -13.24
CA TYR A 24 3.23 -3.36 -13.32
C TYR A 24 1.90 -2.72 -13.77
N LEU A 25 1.62 -1.50 -13.30
CA LEU A 25 0.40 -0.76 -13.61
C LEU A 25 0.42 -0.14 -15.02
N GLY A 26 1.60 0.03 -15.61
CA GLY A 26 1.79 0.74 -16.88
C GLY A 26 1.45 2.24 -16.81
N LYS A 27 1.39 2.79 -15.59
CA LYS A 27 1.00 4.18 -15.32
C LYS A 27 1.88 4.71 -14.19
N SER A 28 2.41 5.92 -14.38
CA SER A 28 3.13 6.64 -13.32
C SER A 28 2.15 7.06 -12.22
N LEU A 29 2.56 6.88 -10.97
CA LEU A 29 1.97 7.55 -9.83
C LEU A 29 2.52 8.98 -9.79
N ASN A 30 1.66 9.95 -9.45
CA ASN A 30 2.12 11.29 -9.17
C ASN A 30 2.92 11.30 -7.85
N ASP A 31 3.82 12.28 -7.69
CA ASP A 31 4.60 12.43 -6.46
C ASP A 31 3.71 12.61 -5.21
N GLU A 32 2.60 13.32 -5.34
CA GLU A 32 1.60 13.45 -4.25
C GLU A 32 0.98 12.11 -3.86
N ASP A 33 0.65 11.25 -4.85
CA ASP A 33 0.10 9.92 -4.58
C ASP A 33 1.15 9.04 -3.88
N ARG A 34 2.41 9.11 -4.32
CA ARG A 34 3.54 8.41 -3.68
C ARG A 34 3.69 8.87 -2.23
N GLU A 35 3.69 10.17 -1.97
CA GLU A 35 3.77 10.71 -0.61
C GLU A 35 2.59 10.27 0.26
N VAL A 36 1.36 10.30 -0.26
CA VAL A 36 0.17 9.87 0.48
C VAL A 36 0.24 8.39 0.85
N ILE A 37 0.64 7.52 -0.09
CA ILE A 37 0.79 6.08 0.16
C ILE A 37 1.85 5.83 1.25
N LEU A 38 2.92 6.63 1.27
CA LEU A 38 3.99 6.47 2.23
C LEU A 38 3.66 7.08 3.61
N LYS A 39 2.96 8.22 3.63
CA LYS A 39 2.65 8.98 4.85
C LYS A 39 1.50 8.38 5.64
N PHE A 40 0.48 7.87 4.96
CA PHE A 40 -0.73 7.37 5.63
C PHE A 40 -0.61 5.88 5.97
N THR A 41 -0.27 5.60 7.23
CA THR A 41 -0.24 4.22 7.78
C THR A 41 -1.58 3.50 7.64
N SER A 42 -2.70 4.23 7.70
CA SER A 42 -4.03 3.69 7.44
C SER A 42 -4.17 3.08 6.04
N PHE A 43 -3.64 3.76 5.01
CA PHE A 43 -3.67 3.27 3.64
C PHE A 43 -2.86 1.97 3.51
N ARG A 44 -1.66 1.96 4.08
CA ARG A 44 -0.79 0.77 4.14
C ARG A 44 -1.45 -0.41 4.87
N ARG A 45 -2.24 -0.18 5.92
CA ARG A 45 -3.01 -1.24 6.60
C ARG A 45 -4.09 -1.84 5.70
N VAL A 46 -4.80 -1.01 4.94
CA VAL A 46 -5.80 -1.47 3.97
C VAL A 46 -5.14 -2.33 2.89
N LEU A 47 -3.95 -1.93 2.40
CA LEU A 47 -3.17 -2.76 1.47
C LEU A 47 -2.78 -4.12 2.06
N THR A 48 -2.35 -4.17 3.32
CA THR A 48 -2.08 -5.44 4.02
C THR A 48 -3.32 -6.34 4.05
N ILE A 49 -4.50 -5.77 4.33
CA ILE A 49 -5.77 -6.52 4.34
C ILE A 49 -6.08 -7.06 2.95
N ARG A 50 -6.00 -6.23 1.89
CA ARG A 50 -6.22 -6.67 0.51
C ARG A 50 -5.29 -7.82 0.11
N LYS A 51 -3.99 -7.68 0.41
CA LYS A 51 -2.99 -8.73 0.17
C LYS A 51 -3.34 -10.04 0.90
N LYS A 52 -3.78 -9.98 2.16
CA LYS A 52 -4.23 -11.16 2.93
C LYS A 52 -5.50 -11.79 2.34
N LEU A 53 -6.38 -10.98 1.78
CA LEU A 53 -7.60 -11.42 1.11
C LEU A 53 -7.36 -11.95 -0.32
N LYS A 54 -6.14 -11.79 -0.86
CA LYS A 54 -5.80 -12.10 -2.26
C LYS A 54 -6.73 -11.40 -3.28
N LEU A 55 -7.13 -10.18 -2.94
CA LEU A 55 -7.85 -9.23 -3.81
C LEU A 55 -6.85 -8.27 -4.44
#